data_AF-A0A9D4LIU4-F1
#
_entry.id   AF-A0A9D4LIU4-F1
#
_cell.length_a   1.000
_cell.length_b   1.000
_cell.length_c   1.000
_cell.angle_alpha   90.00
_cell.angle_beta   90.00
_cell.angle_gamma   90.00
#
_symmetry.space_group_name_H-M   'P 1'
#
loop_
_entity.id
_entity.type
_entity.pdbx_description
1 polymer ?
#
loop_
_entity_poly.entity_id
_entity_poly.type
_entity_poly.pdbx_seq_one_letter_code
_entity_poly.pdbx_strand_id
1 'polypeptide(L)'
;MRVTSCRFPDRDRVVFGINSQKIREKLIQEGSDLTLEKAIDISRSYEISQKKLKSMNIGEDPNAHQLKPYKPKTQQPQTFKSLVDNHPST
;
A
#
# COMPACT_ATOMS: atom_id res chain seq x y z
N MET A 1 20.00 -37.57 -9.17
CA MET A 1 18.84 -36.70 -8.82
C MET A 1 18.95 -36.36 -7.34
N ARG A 2 19.38 -35.14 -6.99
CA ARG A 2 19.34 -34.72 -5.58
C ARG A 2 17.97 -34.12 -5.32
N VAL A 3 17.14 -34.89 -4.64
CA VAL A 3 15.94 -34.40 -3.96
C VAL A 3 16.40 -33.39 -2.91
N THR A 4 16.33 -32.10 -3.22
CA THR A 4 16.45 -31.07 -2.20
C THR A 4 15.15 -31.09 -1.42
N SER A 5 15.16 -31.85 -0.33
CA SER A 5 14.20 -31.74 0.75
C SER A 5 14.30 -30.34 1.37
N CYS A 6 13.79 -29.33 0.67
CA CYS A 6 13.73 -27.95 1.13
C CYS A 6 12.50 -27.79 2.02
N ARG A 7 12.62 -28.22 3.27
CA ARG A 7 11.73 -27.73 4.33
C ARG A 7 12.09 -26.26 4.55
N PHE A 8 11.41 -25.37 3.82
CA PHE A 8 11.55 -23.91 3.80
C PHE A 8 12.10 -23.30 5.11
N PRO A 9 13.28 -22.64 5.07
CA PRO A 9 13.63 -21.65 6.09
C PRO A 9 14.17 -20.32 5.55
N ASP A 10 14.67 -20.23 4.32
CA ASP A 10 15.55 -19.11 3.97
C ASP A 10 14.82 -18.02 3.18
N ARG A 11 14.03 -17.21 3.90
CA ARG A 11 13.54 -15.89 3.44
C ARG A 11 14.67 -15.08 2.79
N ASP A 12 15.85 -15.18 3.38
CA ASP A 12 17.07 -14.55 2.88
C ASP A 12 17.40 -14.96 1.45
N ARG A 13 17.19 -16.22 1.03
CA ARG A 13 17.45 -16.60 -0.37
C ARG A 13 16.51 -15.91 -1.35
N VAL A 14 15.25 -15.69 -0.96
CA VAL A 14 14.28 -14.96 -1.79
C VAL A 14 14.68 -13.49 -1.89
N VAL A 15 15.07 -12.87 -0.78
CA VAL A 15 15.49 -11.46 -0.74
C VAL A 15 16.82 -11.25 -1.49
N PHE A 16 17.85 -12.05 -1.20
CA PHE A 16 19.17 -11.90 -1.81
C PHE A 16 19.21 -12.32 -3.29
N GLY A 17 18.33 -13.23 -3.71
CA GLY A 17 18.22 -13.66 -5.11
C GLY A 17 17.60 -12.62 -6.05
N ILE A 18 16.95 -11.57 -5.53
CA ILE A 18 16.33 -10.53 -6.35
C ILE A 18 17.38 -9.51 -6.80
N ASN A 19 17.52 -9.26 -8.11
CA ASN A 19 18.48 -8.27 -8.63
C ASN A 19 18.04 -6.82 -8.36
N SER A 20 16.73 -6.55 -8.34
CA SER A 20 16.20 -5.20 -8.16
C SER A 20 16.30 -4.74 -6.71
N GLN A 21 17.15 -3.74 -6.46
CA GLN A 21 17.32 -3.16 -5.12
C GLN A 21 15.98 -2.68 -4.52
N LYS A 22 15.12 -2.04 -5.31
CA LYS A 22 13.83 -1.52 -4.84
C LYS A 22 12.84 -2.62 -4.42
N ILE A 23 12.87 -3.77 -5.10
CA ILE A 23 12.06 -4.93 -4.70
C ILE A 23 12.65 -5.53 -3.42
N ARG A 24 13.98 -5.66 -3.35
CA ARG A 24 14.71 -6.15 -2.19
C ARG A 24 14.38 -5.36 -0.92
N GLU A 25 14.40 -4.03 -0.99
CA GLU A 25 14.02 -3.14 0.11
C GLU A 25 12.59 -3.39 0.61
N LYS A 26 11.64 -3.55 -0.33
CA LYS A 26 10.24 -3.88 0.00
C LYS A 26 10.10 -5.24 0.67
N LEU A 27 10.79 -6.26 0.16
CA LEU A 27 10.79 -7.59 0.77
C LEU A 27 11.46 -7.58 2.15
N ILE A 28 12.49 -6.75 2.36
CA ILE A 28 13.13 -6.55 3.65
C ILE A 28 12.16 -5.91 4.65
N GLN A 29 11.39 -4.91 4.23
CA GLN A 29 10.38 -4.22 5.07
C GLN A 29 9.29 -5.16 5.58
N GLU A 30 8.87 -6.15 4.78
CA GLU A 30 7.91 -7.16 5.22
C GLU A 30 8.44 -8.05 6.36
N GLY A 31 9.75 -8.09 6.58
CA GLY A 31 10.34 -8.75 7.75
C GLY A 31 9.99 -10.23 7.85
N SER A 32 9.49 -10.60 9.02
CA SER A 32 9.11 -11.97 9.43
C SER A 32 7.80 -12.44 8.81
N ASP A 33 6.95 -11.53 8.34
CA ASP A 33 5.66 -11.86 7.71
C ASP A 33 5.80 -12.15 6.21
N LEU A 34 7.04 -12.17 5.71
CA LEU A 34 7.32 -12.45 4.32
C LEU A 34 7.19 -13.95 4.04
N THR A 35 6.05 -14.33 3.46
CA THR A 35 5.84 -15.65 2.85
C THR A 35 6.27 -15.65 1.38
N LEU A 36 6.47 -16.85 0.81
CA LEU A 36 6.78 -16.98 -0.61
C LEU A 36 5.69 -16.34 -1.49
N GLU A 37 4.43 -16.60 -1.17
CA GLU A 37 3.28 -16.04 -1.90
C GLU A 37 3.29 -14.51 -1.88
N LYS A 38 3.51 -13.92 -0.70
CA LYS A 38 3.61 -12.47 -0.54
C LYS A 38 4.78 -11.88 -1.34
N ALA A 39 5.91 -12.57 -1.39
CA ALA A 39 7.06 -12.14 -2.18
C ALA A 39 6.77 -12.14 -3.69
N ILE A 40 6.03 -13.14 -4.19
CA ILE A 40 5.57 -13.21 -5.58
C ILE A 40 4.64 -12.04 -5.88
N ASP A 41 3.66 -11.79 -5.02
CA ASP A 41 2.68 -10.72 -5.20
C ASP A 41 3.32 -9.33 -5.18
N ILE A 42 4.26 -9.08 -4.27
CA ILE A 42 5.01 -7.82 -4.21
C ILE A 42 5.82 -7.62 -5.49
N SER A 43 6.50 -8.67 -5.97
CA SER A 43 7.32 -8.59 -7.19
C SER A 43 6.46 -8.29 -8.41
N ARG A 44 5.36 -9.02 -8.60
CA ARG A 44 4.42 -8.81 -9.71
C ARG A 44 3.79 -7.42 -9.67
N SER A 45 3.30 -7.02 -8.49
CA SER A 45 2.68 -5.71 -8.28
C SER A 45 3.66 -4.57 -8.56
N TYR A 46 4.92 -4.76 -8.20
CA TYR A 46 5.98 -3.80 -8.48
C TYR A 46 6.23 -3.65 -9.98
N GLU A 47 6.31 -4.75 -10.73
CA GLU A 47 6.50 -4.72 -12.19
C GLU A 47 5.33 -4.01 -12.90
N ILE A 48 4.09 -4.34 -12.54
CA ILE A 48 2.89 -3.70 -13.09
C ILE A 48 2.89 -2.20 -12.79
N SER A 49 3.16 -1.83 -11.53
CA SER A 49 3.20 -0.43 -11.12
C SER A 49 4.27 0.35 -11.87
N GLN A 50 5.45 -0.24 -12.07
CA GLN A 50 6.54 0.39 -12.83
C GLN A 50 6.21 0.54 -14.30
N LYS A 51 5.54 -0.45 -14.91
CA LYS A 51 5.07 -0.34 -16.29
C LYS A 51 4.06 0.81 -16.43
N LYS A 52 3.14 0.94 -15.48
CA LYS A 52 2.14 2.03 -15.44
C LYS A 52 2.76 3.41 -15.16
N LEU A 53 3.74 3.49 -14.26
CA LEU A 53 4.47 4.73 -13.99
C LEU A 53 5.25 5.19 -15.23
N LYS A 54 5.92 4.26 -15.92
CA LYS A 54 6.59 4.56 -17.18
C LYS A 54 5.63 5.04 -18.26
N SER A 55 4.44 4.45 -18.38
CA SER A 55 3.43 4.95 -19.34
C SER A 55 2.91 6.34 -18.96
N MET A 56 2.77 6.65 -17.66
CA MET A 56 2.41 8.01 -17.21
C MET A 56 3.54 9.03 -17.46
N ASN A 57 4.80 8.60 -17.41
CA ASN A 57 5.95 9.47 -17.67
C ASN A 57 6.26 9.67 -19.17
N ILE A 58 5.73 8.80 -20.05
CA ILE A 58 5.97 8.82 -21.51
C ILE A 58 4.81 9.47 -22.27
N GLY A 59 3.71 9.81 -21.60
CA GLY A 59 2.53 10.41 -22.24
C GLY A 59 1.94 11.54 -21.41
N GLU A 60 2.42 12.75 -21.67
CA GLU A 60 1.53 13.91 -21.71
C GLU A 60 0.50 13.70 -22.84
N ASP A 61 -0.42 12.76 -22.64
CA ASP A 61 -1.56 12.62 -23.53
C ASP A 61 -2.40 13.90 -23.39
N PRO A 62 -2.66 14.66 -24.48
CA PRO A 62 -3.51 15.86 -24.43
C PRO A 62 -4.98 15.54 -24.08
N ASN A 63 -5.32 14.27 -23.81
CA ASN A 63 -6.62 13.78 -23.37
C ASN A 63 -6.59 13.16 -21.96
N ALA A 64 -5.58 13.47 -21.14
CA ALA A 64 -5.62 13.14 -19.72
C ALA A 64 -6.79 13.87 -19.05
N HIS A 65 -7.83 13.14 -18.66
CA HIS A 65 -8.97 13.69 -17.94
C HIS A 65 -8.51 14.11 -16.54
N GLN A 66 -8.28 15.41 -16.34
CA GLN A 66 -8.00 15.99 -15.03
C GLN A 66 -9.20 15.74 -14.12
N LEU A 67 -9.08 14.77 -13.22
CA LEU A 67 -10.02 14.63 -12.12
C LEU A 67 -9.94 15.90 -11.28
N LYS A 68 -11.06 16.64 -11.17
CA LYS A 68 -11.12 17.83 -10.32
C LYS A 68 -10.72 17.44 -8.90
N PRO A 69 -9.84 18.20 -8.22
CA PRO A 69 -9.48 17.91 -6.85
C PRO A 69 -10.74 17.86 -6.00
N TYR A 70 -11.01 16.70 -5.41
CA TYR A 70 -12.09 16.54 -4.45
C TYR A 70 -11.81 17.42 -3.24
N LYS A 71 -12.63 18.46 -3.02
CA LYS A 71 -12.58 19.25 -1.78
C LYS A 71 -13.42 18.50 -0.74
N PRO A 72 -12.82 17.95 0.34
CA PRO A 72 -13.60 17.40 1.43
C PRO A 72 -14.46 18.51 2.04
N LYS A 73 -15.77 18.27 2.18
CA LYS A 73 -16.67 19.19 2.86
C LYS A 73 -16.33 19.13 4.35
N THR A 74 -15.73 20.20 4.89
CA THR A 74 -15.56 20.39 6.33
C THR A 74 -16.96 20.46 6.95
N GLN A 75 -17.39 19.38 7.60
CA GLN A 75 -18.60 19.40 8.41
C GLN A 75 -18.32 20.26 9.63
N GLN A 76 -19.10 21.32 9.82
CA GLN A 76 -18.95 22.21 10.96
C GLN A 76 -19.16 21.42 12.26
N PRO A 77 -18.40 21.71 13.33
CA PRO A 77 -18.64 21.09 14.63
C PRO A 77 -20.06 21.45 15.09
N GLN A 78 -20.89 20.43 15.27
CA GLN A 78 -22.19 20.59 15.89
C GLN A 78 -21.96 20.79 17.39
N THR A 79 -22.10 22.05 17.82
CA THR A 79 -22.05 22.48 19.21
C THR A 79 -23.04 21.63 20.01
N PHE A 80 -22.54 20.68 20.79
CA PHE A 80 -23.30 20.05 21.86
C PHE A 80 -23.67 21.16 22.85
N LYS A 81 -24.91 21.65 22.75
CA LYS A 81 -25.44 22.57 23.75
C LYS A 81 -25.86 21.72 24.95
N SER A 82 -25.00 21.70 25.95
CA SER A 82 -25.26 21.15 27.27
C SER A 82 -26.53 21.81 27.82
N LEU A 83 -27.65 21.06 27.88
CA LEU A 83 -28.84 21.49 28.60
C LEU A 83 -28.63 21.10 30.06
N VAL A 84 -27.89 21.93 30.77
CA VAL A 84 -27.96 22.00 32.23
C VAL A 84 -29.03 23.03 32.60
N ASP A 85 -29.78 22.69 33.64
CA ASP A 85 -30.59 23.55 34.49
C ASP A 85 -32.06 23.82 34.09
N ASN A 86 -32.94 23.13 34.84
CA ASN A 86 -34.00 23.70 35.70
C ASN A 86 -35.36 23.01 35.52
N HIS A 87 -35.66 22.08 36.42
CA HIS A 87 -37.03 21.63 36.68
C HIS A 87 -37.66 22.63 37.68
N PRO A 88 -38.78 23.31 37.36
CA PRO A 88 -39.50 24.07 38.36
C PRO A 88 -40.31 23.13 39.25
N SER A 89 -40.10 23.24 40.58
CA SER A 89 -40.99 22.66 41.60
C SER A 89 -42.42 23.18 41.41
N THR A 90 -43.37 22.25 41.36
CA THR A 90 -44.70 22.33 41.99
C THR A 90 -45.31 20.95 42.04
#